data_AF-A0A8B8PZB5-F1
#
_entry.id   AF-A0A8B8PZB5-F1
#
_cell.length_a   1.000
_cell.length_b   1.000
_cell.length_c   1.000
_cell.angle_alpha   90.00
_cell.angle_beta   90.00
_cell.angle_gamma   90.00
#
_symmetry.space_group_name_H-M   'P 1'
#
loop_
_entity.id
_entity.type
_entity.pdbx_description
1 polymer ?
#
loop_
_entity_poly.entity_id
_entity_poly.type
_entity_poly.pdbx_seq_one_letter_code
_entity_poly.pdbx_strand_id
1 'polypeptide(L)'
;MRLFTTQSEYADRLAAAVEAETRCTSQMRKLIDQISMQQSRIVDLEEDKKRQDEEYGQMKALVQDLEFKGLQRRVDKIQTQVAAVVIMACNRADYLERTIDSILKYQNVVASKYPLFVSQDGSDPQVRKKALSYDQLTYMQHLDSKPVQTERPGELIAYYKIARHYKWAMDELFYKHNFSRVIILEDDMEIAPDFFDYFEAAAALMEKDKTIMAVSSWNDNGQKQFVHDPEILYRSDFFPGLGWMLTRSTWNELSPKWPKAYWDDWLRLQENHKGRQFIRPEVCRTYNFGEHGSSLGQFFRQYLEPIKLNDVQVDWKSKDLSYLMEDKYVKHFAEILKNAKPINGADVVLKASNIRGDVRVQYKDQPDFERIARQFGVFQEWKDGVPRTAYKGVVVFRYPPPRRVFLVGPNSFKLLGIEGV
;
A
#
# COMPACT_ATOMS: atom_id res chain seq x y z
N MET A 1 -57.82 -66.97 -39.53
CA MET A 1 -57.60 -65.53 -39.82
C MET A 1 -58.20 -64.54 -38.80
N ARG A 2 -59.13 -64.91 -37.89
CA ARG A 2 -59.71 -63.96 -36.90
C ARG A 2 -59.00 -63.84 -35.53
N LEU A 3 -58.17 -64.82 -35.15
CA LEU A 3 -57.43 -64.83 -33.87
C LEU A 3 -56.13 -63.99 -33.90
N PHE A 4 -55.49 -63.86 -35.08
CA PHE A 4 -54.23 -63.11 -35.22
C PHE A 4 -54.45 -61.59 -35.32
N THR A 5 -55.57 -61.14 -35.88
CA THR A 5 -55.92 -59.71 -35.98
C THR A 5 -56.28 -59.10 -34.62
N THR A 6 -56.98 -59.84 -33.76
CA THR A 6 -57.34 -59.39 -32.41
C THR A 6 -56.14 -59.35 -31.46
N GLN A 7 -55.16 -60.25 -31.62
CA GLN A 7 -53.89 -60.18 -30.88
C GLN A 7 -53.01 -59.01 -31.34
N SER A 8 -53.00 -58.68 -32.64
CA SER A 8 -52.28 -57.51 -33.19
C SER A 8 -52.84 -56.19 -32.64
N GLU A 9 -54.17 -56.00 -32.66
CA GLU A 9 -54.81 -54.79 -32.14
C GLU A 9 -54.59 -54.59 -30.63
N TYR A 10 -54.51 -55.68 -29.87
CA TYR A 10 -54.20 -55.62 -28.43
C TYR A 10 -52.73 -55.25 -28.19
N ALA A 11 -51.81 -55.79 -28.98
CA ALA A 11 -50.39 -55.45 -28.91
C ALA A 11 -50.14 -53.97 -29.27
N ASP A 12 -50.82 -53.46 -30.31
CA ASP A 12 -50.71 -52.05 -30.73
C ASP A 12 -51.27 -51.09 -29.66
N ARG A 13 -52.38 -51.45 -29.01
CA ARG A 13 -52.94 -50.68 -27.88
C ARG A 13 -52.04 -50.69 -26.66
N LEU A 14 -51.42 -51.83 -26.35
CA LEU A 14 -50.46 -51.95 -25.25
C LEU A 14 -49.20 -51.12 -25.52
N ALA A 15 -48.68 -51.17 -26.75
CA ALA A 15 -47.54 -50.35 -27.17
C ALA A 15 -47.85 -48.85 -27.07
N ALA A 16 -49.03 -48.41 -27.52
CA ALA A 16 -49.46 -47.01 -27.39
C ALA A 16 -49.60 -46.57 -25.92
N ALA A 17 -50.10 -47.45 -25.04
CA ALA A 17 -50.21 -47.17 -23.60
C ALA A 17 -48.83 -47.03 -22.94
N VAL A 18 -47.88 -47.92 -23.25
CA VAL A 18 -46.50 -47.86 -22.76
C VAL A 18 -45.79 -46.61 -23.26
N GLU A 19 -46.01 -46.23 -24.52
CA GLU A 19 -45.42 -45.01 -25.09
C GLU A 19 -45.99 -43.74 -24.44
N ALA A 20 -47.30 -43.72 -24.15
CA ALA A 20 -47.93 -42.63 -23.40
C ALA A 20 -47.42 -42.52 -21.96
N GLU A 21 -47.26 -43.65 -21.26
CA GLU A 21 -46.69 -43.70 -19.91
C GLU A 21 -45.23 -43.25 -19.88
N THR A 22 -44.43 -43.67 -20.87
CA THR A 22 -43.04 -43.26 -21.03
C THR A 22 -42.96 -41.75 -21.28
N ARG A 23 -43.85 -41.20 -22.10
CA ARG A 23 -43.94 -39.76 -22.38
C ARG A 23 -44.34 -38.96 -21.14
N CYS A 24 -45.32 -39.45 -20.37
CA CYS A 24 -45.76 -38.85 -19.12
C CYS A 24 -44.62 -38.83 -18.09
N THR A 25 -43.90 -39.96 -17.95
CA THR A 25 -42.75 -40.09 -17.04
C THR A 25 -41.61 -39.13 -17.42
N SER A 26 -41.33 -39.00 -18.72
CA SER A 26 -40.33 -38.05 -19.24
C SER A 26 -40.70 -36.59 -18.96
N GLN A 27 -41.96 -36.22 -19.14
CA GLN A 27 -42.45 -34.88 -18.80
C GLN A 27 -42.40 -34.61 -17.29
N MET A 28 -42.76 -35.60 -16.47
CA MET A 28 -42.69 -35.50 -15.02
C MET A 28 -41.25 -35.30 -14.53
N ARG A 29 -40.26 -36.03 -15.09
CA ARG A 29 -38.84 -35.82 -14.77
C ARG A 29 -38.35 -34.41 -15.13
N LYS A 30 -38.70 -33.91 -16.31
CA LYS A 30 -38.36 -32.53 -16.71
C LYS A 30 -38.94 -31.48 -15.75
N LEU A 31 -40.16 -31.70 -15.27
CA LEU A 31 -40.79 -30.80 -14.31
C LEU A 31 -40.08 -30.85 -12.95
N ILE A 32 -39.69 -32.04 -12.48
CA ILE A 32 -38.91 -32.21 -11.25
C ILE A 32 -37.55 -31.49 -11.36
N ASP A 33 -36.85 -31.62 -12.48
CA ASP A 33 -35.57 -30.95 -12.70
C ASP A 33 -35.73 -29.41 -12.70
N GLN A 34 -36.79 -28.89 -13.34
CA GLN A 34 -37.12 -27.47 -13.32
C GLN A 34 -37.43 -26.96 -11.91
N ILE A 35 -38.21 -27.71 -11.12
CA ILE A 35 -38.53 -27.37 -9.73
C ILE A 35 -37.25 -27.37 -8.87
N SER A 36 -36.37 -28.35 -9.05
CA SER A 36 -35.09 -28.43 -8.34
C SER A 36 -34.19 -27.22 -8.63
N MET A 37 -34.07 -26.82 -9.91
CA MET A 37 -33.34 -25.60 -10.28
C MET A 37 -33.95 -24.33 -9.68
N GLN A 38 -35.28 -24.22 -9.64
CA GLN A 38 -35.95 -23.08 -9.04
C GLN A 38 -35.77 -23.04 -7.52
N GLN A 39 -35.80 -24.19 -6.85
CA GLN A 39 -35.52 -24.30 -5.42
C GLN A 39 -34.09 -23.83 -5.09
N SER A 40 -33.08 -24.28 -5.84
CA SER A 40 -31.69 -23.80 -5.67
C SER A 40 -31.61 -22.29 -5.80
N ARG A 41 -32.27 -21.71 -6.81
CA ARG A 41 -32.27 -20.26 -7.03
C ARG A 41 -32.99 -19.47 -5.93
N ILE A 42 -34.02 -20.05 -5.31
CA ILE A 42 -34.70 -19.44 -4.17
C ILE A 42 -33.77 -19.41 -2.96
N VAL A 43 -33.05 -20.50 -2.67
CA VAL A 43 -32.08 -20.54 -1.57
C VAL A 43 -31.00 -19.48 -1.76
N ASP A 44 -30.43 -19.37 -2.97
CA ASP A 44 -29.43 -18.35 -3.28
C ASP A 44 -29.96 -16.92 -3.04
N LEU A 45 -31.21 -16.64 -3.47
CA LEU A 45 -31.86 -15.35 -3.27
C LEU A 45 -32.19 -15.06 -1.79
N GLU A 46 -32.54 -16.08 -1.00
CA GLU A 46 -32.77 -15.93 0.43
C GLU A 46 -31.48 -15.63 1.18
N GLU A 47 -30.37 -16.26 0.81
CA GLU A 47 -29.04 -15.94 1.35
C GLU A 47 -28.59 -14.53 0.98
N ASP A 48 -28.83 -14.10 -0.26
CA ASP A 48 -28.54 -12.73 -0.71
C ASP A 48 -29.38 -11.69 0.02
N LYS A 49 -30.67 -11.96 0.22
CA LYS A 49 -31.56 -11.08 0.97
C LYS A 49 -31.13 -10.93 2.43
N LYS A 50 -30.84 -12.04 3.10
CA LYS A 50 -30.37 -12.02 4.49
C LYS A 50 -29.09 -11.19 4.64
N ARG A 51 -28.20 -11.28 3.65
CA ARG A 51 -26.96 -10.50 3.58
C ARG A 51 -27.22 -9.01 3.37
N GLN A 52 -28.14 -8.65 2.48
CA GLN A 52 -28.57 -7.26 2.29
C GLN A 52 -29.19 -6.67 3.56
N ASP A 53 -29.98 -7.45 4.30
CA ASP A 53 -30.58 -7.01 5.56
C ASP A 53 -29.51 -6.74 6.63
N GLU A 54 -28.47 -7.58 6.69
CA GLU A 54 -27.30 -7.37 7.56
C GLU A 54 -26.50 -6.11 7.16
N GLU A 55 -26.22 -5.92 5.87
CA GLU A 55 -25.57 -4.72 5.34
C GLU A 55 -26.37 -3.45 5.63
N TYR A 56 -27.69 -3.50 5.44
CA TYR A 56 -28.59 -2.37 5.73
C TYR A 56 -28.61 -2.02 7.21
N GLY A 57 -28.67 -3.02 8.10
CA GLY A 57 -28.58 -2.82 9.54
C GLY A 57 -27.25 -2.17 9.96
N GLN A 58 -26.15 -2.59 9.37
CA GLN A 58 -24.82 -2.03 9.62
C GLN A 58 -24.67 -0.60 9.09
N MET A 59 -25.16 -0.34 7.87
CA MET A 59 -25.17 1.00 7.27
C MET A 59 -25.98 1.97 8.12
N LYS A 60 -27.13 1.53 8.63
CA LYS A 60 -27.98 2.36 9.51
C LYS A 60 -27.26 2.72 10.82
N ALA A 61 -26.56 1.78 11.44
CA ALA A 61 -25.77 2.03 12.64
C ALA A 61 -24.60 3.01 12.37
N LEU A 62 -23.93 2.87 11.22
CA LEU A 62 -22.85 3.77 10.82
C LEU A 62 -23.35 5.19 10.52
N VAL A 63 -24.48 5.31 9.82
CA VAL A 63 -25.12 6.62 9.54
C VAL A 63 -25.49 7.31 10.85
N GLN A 64 -26.05 6.58 11.83
CA GLN A 64 -26.39 7.15 13.14
C GLN A 64 -25.14 7.64 13.91
N ASP A 65 -24.03 6.90 13.87
CA ASP A 65 -22.76 7.34 14.48
C ASP A 65 -22.17 8.56 13.75
N LEU A 66 -22.22 8.58 12.41
CA LEU A 66 -21.76 9.68 11.58
C LEU A 66 -22.60 10.95 11.74
N GLU A 67 -23.93 10.82 11.89
CA GLU A 67 -24.83 11.95 12.17
C GLU A 67 -24.54 12.56 13.54
N PHE A 68 -24.35 11.72 14.56
CA PHE A 68 -24.00 12.16 15.92
C PHE A 68 -22.66 12.90 15.95
N LYS A 69 -21.62 12.37 15.28
CA LYS A 69 -20.28 12.99 15.21
C LYS A 69 -20.22 14.19 14.24
N GLY A 70 -21.05 14.19 13.19
CA GLY A 70 -21.12 15.25 12.17
C GLY A 70 -21.70 16.56 12.68
N LEU A 71 -22.61 16.50 13.66
CA LEU A 71 -23.15 17.68 14.35
C LEU A 71 -22.12 18.36 15.26
N GLN A 72 -21.21 17.60 15.86
CA GLN A 72 -20.18 18.12 16.76
C GLN A 72 -19.01 18.78 16.00
N ARG A 73 -18.67 18.28 14.79
CA ARG A 73 -17.56 18.79 13.95
C ARG A 73 -17.89 20.03 13.10
N ARG A 74 -19.17 20.42 12.94
CA ARG A 74 -19.55 21.63 12.19
C ARG A 74 -19.12 22.94 12.88
N VAL A 75 -18.71 22.87 14.14
CA VAL A 75 -18.35 24.06 14.95
C VAL A 75 -16.90 24.52 14.74
N ASP A 76 -15.99 23.68 14.21
CA ASP A 76 -14.54 24.00 14.11
C ASP A 76 -14.05 24.39 12.71
N LYS A 77 -14.97 24.74 11.79
CA LYS A 77 -14.68 24.82 10.35
C LYS A 77 -14.03 26.15 9.90
N ILE A 78 -12.92 26.58 10.51
CA ILE A 78 -11.98 27.58 9.94
C ILE A 78 -10.53 27.22 10.32
N GLN A 79 -10.11 25.99 10.03
CA GLN A 79 -8.68 25.67 9.89
C GLN A 79 -8.49 24.69 8.75
N THR A 80 -7.65 25.03 7.78
CA THR A 80 -7.35 24.19 6.61
C THR A 80 -6.61 22.94 7.09
N GLN A 81 -7.28 21.79 7.06
CA GLN A 81 -6.68 20.48 7.33
C GLN A 81 -5.47 20.27 6.41
N VAL A 82 -4.37 19.74 6.97
CA VAL A 82 -3.14 19.49 6.21
C VAL A 82 -3.29 18.20 5.40
N ALA A 83 -3.72 17.11 6.04
CA ALA A 83 -4.01 15.83 5.42
C ALA A 83 -4.92 15.00 6.33
N ALA A 84 -5.76 14.13 5.75
CA ALA A 84 -6.35 13.04 6.53
C ALA A 84 -5.30 11.94 6.79
N VAL A 85 -5.41 11.25 7.91
CA VAL A 85 -4.59 10.06 8.21
C VAL A 85 -5.51 8.85 8.19
N VAL A 86 -5.15 7.81 7.44
CA VAL A 86 -5.91 6.56 7.41
C VAL A 86 -5.02 5.37 7.77
N ILE A 87 -5.52 4.53 8.66
CA ILE A 87 -4.96 3.22 8.99
C ILE A 87 -5.72 2.17 8.17
N MET A 88 -5.01 1.47 7.30
CA MET A 88 -5.52 0.34 6.52
C MET A 88 -5.47 -0.92 7.38
N ALA A 89 -6.63 -1.43 7.78
CA ALA A 89 -6.78 -2.57 8.68
C ALA A 89 -7.61 -3.69 8.03
N CYS A 90 -7.51 -4.91 8.56
CA CYS A 90 -8.32 -6.04 8.08
C CYS A 90 -8.82 -6.91 9.25
N ASN A 91 -7.94 -7.74 9.82
CA ASN A 91 -8.29 -8.79 10.78
C ASN A 91 -7.28 -8.96 11.94
N ARG A 92 -6.43 -7.96 12.21
CA ARG A 92 -5.41 -7.99 13.29
C ARG A 92 -5.70 -6.92 14.35
N ALA A 93 -6.61 -7.21 15.28
CA ALA A 93 -7.10 -6.22 16.24
C ALA A 93 -6.03 -5.74 17.24
N ASP A 94 -5.11 -6.63 17.61
CA ASP A 94 -3.95 -6.35 18.47
C ASP A 94 -2.91 -5.46 17.77
N TYR A 95 -2.65 -5.69 16.48
CA TYR A 95 -1.77 -4.85 15.68
C TYR A 95 -2.39 -3.44 15.52
N LEU A 96 -3.69 -3.40 15.17
CA LEU A 96 -4.42 -2.14 15.05
C LEU A 96 -4.37 -1.30 16.34
N GLU A 97 -4.57 -1.93 17.51
CA GLU A 97 -4.45 -1.26 18.81
C GLU A 97 -3.09 -0.59 18.99
N ARG A 98 -2.00 -1.34 18.74
CA ARG A 98 -0.63 -0.81 18.85
C ARG A 98 -0.39 0.37 17.91
N THR A 99 -0.88 0.29 16.68
CA THR A 99 -0.76 1.38 15.69
C THR A 99 -1.57 2.61 16.10
N ILE A 100 -2.83 2.44 16.51
CA ILE A 100 -3.66 3.56 16.98
C ILE A 100 -3.00 4.23 18.19
N ASP A 101 -2.57 3.46 19.18
CA ASP A 101 -1.93 3.98 20.39
C ASP A 101 -0.63 4.73 20.06
N SER A 102 0.16 4.24 19.10
CA SER A 102 1.36 4.94 18.60
C SER A 102 1.01 6.28 17.95
N ILE A 103 -0.06 6.33 17.14
CA ILE A 103 -0.49 7.56 16.45
C ILE A 103 -1.04 8.59 17.44
N LEU A 104 -1.93 8.16 18.34
CA LEU A 104 -2.60 9.06 19.28
C LEU A 104 -1.65 9.73 20.28
N LYS A 105 -0.47 9.14 20.55
CA LYS A 105 0.59 9.81 21.34
C LYS A 105 0.94 11.20 20.80
N TYR A 106 0.93 11.38 19.47
CA TYR A 106 1.35 12.62 18.82
C TYR A 106 0.21 13.33 18.07
N GLN A 107 -0.83 12.59 17.64
CA GLN A 107 -1.92 13.14 16.83
C GLN A 107 -2.89 14.00 17.64
N ASN A 108 -3.12 13.68 18.93
CA ASN A 108 -4.12 14.35 19.77
C ASN A 108 -3.96 15.88 19.80
N VAL A 109 -2.71 16.36 19.83
CA VAL A 109 -2.40 17.80 19.87
C VAL A 109 -2.56 18.51 18.52
N VAL A 110 -2.65 17.76 17.42
CA VAL A 110 -2.78 18.27 16.04
C VAL A 110 -4.02 17.71 15.32
N ALA A 111 -5.02 17.25 16.08
CA ALA A 111 -6.17 16.54 15.54
C ALA A 111 -7.00 17.37 14.53
N SER A 112 -7.06 18.70 14.71
CA SER A 112 -7.73 19.60 13.76
C SER A 112 -7.06 19.63 12.39
N LYS A 113 -5.73 19.48 12.34
CA LYS A 113 -4.95 19.43 11.09
C LYS A 113 -4.96 18.04 10.45
N TYR A 114 -5.01 16.99 11.28
CA TYR A 114 -4.84 15.59 10.88
C TYR A 114 -5.96 14.70 11.39
N PRO A 115 -7.18 14.78 10.83
CA PRO A 115 -8.26 13.88 11.23
C PRO A 115 -7.87 12.43 10.95
N LEU A 116 -8.07 11.56 11.95
CA LEU A 116 -7.69 10.15 11.93
C LEU A 116 -8.86 9.25 11.51
N PHE A 117 -8.57 8.29 10.63
CA PHE A 117 -9.50 7.30 10.12
C PHE A 117 -8.94 5.90 10.29
N VAL A 118 -9.82 4.93 10.53
CA VAL A 118 -9.52 3.51 10.34
C VAL A 118 -10.39 3.02 9.20
N SER A 119 -9.78 2.44 8.18
CA SER A 119 -10.47 1.75 7.10
C SER A 119 -10.26 0.26 7.26
N GLN A 120 -11.30 -0.47 7.66
CA GLN A 120 -11.25 -1.93 7.80
C GLN A 120 -11.74 -2.62 6.52
N ASP A 121 -10.96 -3.55 5.99
CA ASP A 121 -11.44 -4.55 5.02
C ASP A 121 -12.09 -5.74 5.72
N GLY A 122 -13.21 -6.21 5.18
CA GLY A 122 -13.92 -7.36 5.71
C GLY A 122 -14.70 -7.09 7.00
N SER A 123 -15.09 -8.17 7.68
CA SER A 123 -16.09 -8.16 8.75
C SER A 123 -15.56 -8.65 10.11
N ASP A 124 -14.24 -8.65 10.32
CA ASP A 124 -13.67 -9.09 11.59
C ASP A 124 -14.24 -8.26 12.77
N PRO A 125 -14.98 -8.89 13.69
CA PRO A 125 -15.68 -8.15 14.74
C PRO A 125 -14.73 -7.60 15.81
N GLN A 126 -13.53 -8.18 15.98
CA GLN A 126 -12.57 -7.72 16.97
C GLN A 126 -11.91 -6.43 16.51
N VAL A 127 -11.52 -6.34 15.23
CA VAL A 127 -10.99 -5.12 14.62
C VAL A 127 -12.03 -4.01 14.67
N ARG A 128 -13.28 -4.30 14.28
CA ARG A 128 -14.38 -3.33 14.36
C ARG A 128 -14.60 -2.82 15.79
N LYS A 129 -14.70 -3.73 16.75
CA LYS A 129 -14.88 -3.39 18.17
C LYS A 129 -13.71 -2.54 18.68
N LYS A 130 -12.48 -2.88 18.30
CA LYS A 130 -11.29 -2.14 18.70
C LYS A 130 -11.30 -0.72 18.12
N ALA A 131 -11.51 -0.57 16.81
CA ALA A 131 -11.56 0.74 16.17
C ALA A 131 -12.64 1.64 16.78
N LEU A 132 -13.84 1.10 17.01
CA LEU A 132 -14.96 1.85 17.60
C LEU A 132 -14.79 2.16 19.10
N SER A 133 -13.77 1.60 19.77
CA SER A 133 -13.47 1.94 21.17
C SER A 133 -12.72 3.26 21.35
N TYR A 134 -12.27 3.88 20.26
CA TYR A 134 -11.57 5.17 20.27
C TYR A 134 -12.48 6.30 19.76
N ASP A 135 -12.67 7.33 20.57
CA ASP A 135 -13.48 8.51 20.22
C ASP A 135 -12.76 9.46 19.25
N GLN A 136 -11.43 9.37 19.18
CA GLN A 136 -10.56 10.30 18.44
C GLN A 136 -10.54 10.05 16.93
N LEU A 137 -11.13 8.94 16.46
CA LEU A 137 -11.03 8.51 15.07
C LEU A 137 -12.39 8.30 14.41
N THR A 138 -12.39 8.24 13.08
CA THR A 138 -13.56 7.92 12.27
C THR A 138 -13.39 6.52 11.69
N TYR A 139 -14.35 5.63 11.93
CA TYR A 139 -14.33 4.27 11.41
C TYR A 139 -15.02 4.20 10.03
N MET A 140 -14.38 3.50 9.09
CA MET A 140 -14.89 3.17 7.77
C MET A 140 -14.74 1.67 7.53
N GLN A 141 -15.69 1.06 6.82
CA GLN A 141 -15.67 -0.38 6.55
C GLN A 141 -15.90 -0.65 5.07
N HIS A 142 -14.99 -1.44 4.50
CA HIS A 142 -15.06 -1.96 3.16
C HIS A 142 -15.56 -3.41 3.19
N LEU A 143 -16.73 -3.65 2.61
CA LEU A 143 -17.30 -4.98 2.41
C LEU A 143 -17.36 -5.25 0.91
N ASP A 144 -16.47 -6.11 0.42
CA ASP A 144 -16.48 -6.57 -0.96
C ASP A 144 -16.78 -8.07 -1.02
N SER A 145 -18.04 -8.40 -1.33
CA SER A 145 -18.53 -9.76 -1.47
C SER A 145 -18.21 -10.37 -2.84
N LYS A 146 -17.67 -9.59 -3.80
CA LYS A 146 -17.40 -10.09 -5.15
C LYS A 146 -16.21 -11.06 -5.13
N PRO A 147 -16.37 -12.28 -5.66
CA PRO A 147 -15.26 -13.21 -5.81
C PRO A 147 -14.07 -12.57 -6.51
N VAL A 148 -12.88 -12.85 -6.01
CA VAL A 148 -11.63 -12.41 -6.63
C VAL A 148 -11.26 -13.44 -7.70
N GLN A 149 -11.17 -12.99 -8.95
CA GLN A 149 -10.56 -13.74 -10.04
C GLN A 149 -9.17 -13.18 -10.28
N THR A 150 -8.14 -14.02 -10.12
CA THR A 150 -6.76 -13.64 -10.43
C THR A 150 -6.56 -13.55 -11.93
N GLU A 151 -5.60 -12.74 -12.38
CA GLU A 151 -5.31 -12.59 -13.80
C GLU A 151 -4.49 -13.77 -14.32
N ARG A 152 -3.68 -14.38 -13.45
CA ARG A 152 -2.86 -15.55 -13.78
C ARG A 152 -3.01 -16.64 -12.73
N PRO A 153 -2.83 -17.91 -13.10
CA PRO A 153 -2.72 -19.01 -12.15
C PRO A 153 -1.54 -18.80 -11.18
N GLY A 154 -1.76 -19.05 -9.89
CA GLY A 154 -0.71 -18.99 -8.86
C GLY A 154 -0.53 -17.61 -8.19
N GLU A 155 -1.21 -16.57 -8.67
CA GLU A 155 -1.22 -15.27 -7.99
C GLU A 155 -2.01 -15.33 -6.67
N LEU A 156 -1.60 -14.51 -5.70
CA LEU A 156 -2.16 -14.55 -4.36
C LEU A 156 -3.38 -13.61 -4.27
N ILE A 157 -4.56 -14.19 -3.97
CA ILE A 157 -5.84 -13.48 -3.81
C ILE A 157 -5.74 -12.32 -2.80
N ALA A 158 -4.89 -12.44 -1.78
CA ALA A 158 -4.69 -11.38 -0.78
C ALA A 158 -4.30 -10.05 -1.42
N TYR A 159 -3.40 -10.02 -2.41
CA TYR A 159 -2.98 -8.77 -3.06
C TYR A 159 -4.08 -8.11 -3.89
N TYR A 160 -5.03 -8.90 -4.40
CA TYR A 160 -6.21 -8.37 -5.08
C TYR A 160 -7.15 -7.67 -4.09
N LYS A 161 -7.41 -8.29 -2.94
CA LYS A 161 -8.23 -7.69 -1.87
C LYS A 161 -7.60 -6.40 -1.35
N ILE A 162 -6.29 -6.42 -1.09
CA ILE A 162 -5.53 -5.24 -0.68
C ILE A 162 -5.69 -4.11 -1.71
N ALA A 163 -5.48 -4.38 -2.99
CA ALA A 163 -5.62 -3.35 -4.03
C ALA A 163 -7.04 -2.77 -4.10
N ARG A 164 -8.09 -3.60 -3.97
CA ARG A 164 -9.49 -3.13 -3.93
C ARG A 164 -9.76 -2.26 -2.70
N HIS A 165 -9.30 -2.68 -1.52
CA HIS A 165 -9.48 -1.95 -0.27
C HIS A 165 -8.78 -0.58 -0.30
N TYR A 166 -7.53 -0.53 -0.76
CA TYR A 166 -6.79 0.72 -0.98
C TYR A 166 -7.55 1.67 -1.91
N LYS A 167 -8.06 1.17 -3.04
CA LYS A 167 -8.85 1.99 -3.97
C LYS A 167 -10.09 2.57 -3.28
N TRP A 168 -10.87 1.73 -2.61
CA TRP A 168 -12.11 2.15 -1.97
C TRP A 168 -11.85 3.19 -0.87
N ALA A 169 -10.89 2.94 0.02
CA ALA A 169 -10.58 3.84 1.11
C ALA A 169 -10.10 5.22 0.61
N MET A 170 -9.27 5.22 -0.43
CA MET A 170 -8.76 6.44 -1.03
C MET A 170 -9.86 7.21 -1.77
N ASP A 171 -10.75 6.53 -2.50
CA ASP A 171 -11.93 7.16 -3.13
C ASP A 171 -12.85 7.80 -2.06
N GLU A 172 -13.14 7.11 -0.95
CA GLU A 172 -13.92 7.68 0.15
C GLU A 172 -13.26 8.95 0.69
N LEU A 173 -11.97 8.93 0.99
CA LEU A 173 -11.26 10.07 1.57
C LEU A 173 -11.15 11.26 0.59
N PHE A 174 -10.78 11.01 -0.66
CA PHE A 174 -10.58 12.08 -1.65
C PHE A 174 -11.87 12.61 -2.26
N TYR A 175 -12.89 11.77 -2.48
CA TYR A 175 -14.12 12.16 -3.17
C TYR A 175 -15.26 12.46 -2.22
N LYS A 176 -15.52 11.62 -1.24
CA LYS A 176 -16.65 11.79 -0.31
C LYS A 176 -16.30 12.72 0.84
N HIS A 177 -15.13 12.56 1.45
CA HIS A 177 -14.65 13.45 2.52
C HIS A 177 -13.92 14.70 2.00
N ASN A 178 -13.61 14.74 0.69
CA ASN A 178 -13.06 15.90 0.01
C ASN A 178 -11.72 16.41 0.58
N PHE A 179 -10.87 15.48 1.06
CA PHE A 179 -9.52 15.83 1.49
C PHE A 179 -8.62 16.19 0.29
N SER A 180 -7.70 17.12 0.49
CA SER A 180 -6.69 17.49 -0.52
C SER A 180 -5.48 16.56 -0.50
N ARG A 181 -5.16 16.00 0.68
CA ARG A 181 -4.07 15.06 0.90
C ARG A 181 -4.49 13.97 1.88
N VAL A 182 -3.93 12.78 1.70
CA VAL A 182 -4.11 11.63 2.59
C VAL A 182 -2.74 11.06 2.93
N ILE A 183 -2.50 10.79 4.21
CA ILE A 183 -1.39 10.02 4.73
C ILE A 183 -1.92 8.60 5.00
N ILE A 184 -1.29 7.59 4.39
CA ILE A 184 -1.68 6.19 4.51
C ILE A 184 -0.68 5.45 5.39
N LEU A 185 -1.20 4.76 6.41
CA LEU A 185 -0.49 3.83 7.29
C LEU A 185 -1.18 2.45 7.21
N GLU A 186 -0.43 1.38 7.45
CA GLU A 186 -0.99 0.04 7.65
C GLU A 186 -1.15 -0.23 9.15
N ASP A 187 -1.96 -1.23 9.52
CA ASP A 187 -2.27 -1.59 10.91
C ASP A 187 -1.10 -2.23 11.68
N ASP A 188 0.08 -2.35 11.06
CA ASP A 188 1.30 -2.91 11.67
C ASP A 188 2.45 -1.90 11.77
N MET A 189 2.13 -0.61 11.95
CA MET A 189 3.10 0.48 12.01
C MET A 189 3.09 1.27 13.31
N GLU A 190 4.27 1.69 13.78
CA GLU A 190 4.46 2.74 14.78
C GLU A 190 5.02 4.00 14.12
N ILE A 191 4.72 5.17 14.67
CA ILE A 191 5.18 6.47 14.17
C ILE A 191 6.20 7.14 15.10
N ALA A 192 7.09 7.94 14.50
CA ALA A 192 8.09 8.74 15.19
C ALA A 192 7.48 10.01 15.84
N PRO A 193 8.17 10.64 16.82
CA PRO A 193 7.69 11.86 17.47
C PRO A 193 7.46 13.03 16.52
N ASP A 194 8.30 13.15 15.48
CA ASP A 194 8.26 14.23 14.49
C ASP A 194 7.38 13.91 13.27
N PHE A 195 6.60 12.82 13.29
CA PHE A 195 5.87 12.32 12.11
C PHE A 195 4.95 13.36 11.48
N PHE A 196 4.18 14.09 12.29
CA PHE A 196 3.24 15.10 11.78
C PHE A 196 3.95 16.35 11.27
N ASP A 197 5.00 16.82 11.96
CA ASP A 197 5.81 17.95 11.51
C ASP A 197 6.55 17.62 10.19
N TYR A 198 7.04 16.37 10.06
CA TYR A 198 7.62 15.85 8.82
C TYR A 198 6.64 15.95 7.66
N PHE A 199 5.40 15.47 7.84
CA PHE A 199 4.39 15.54 6.79
C PHE A 199 3.84 16.96 6.54
N GLU A 200 3.84 17.84 7.53
CA GLU A 200 3.50 19.26 7.33
C GLU A 200 4.53 19.94 6.40
N ALA A 201 5.83 19.71 6.65
CA ALA A 201 6.90 20.21 5.80
C ALA A 201 6.89 19.57 4.40
N ALA A 202 6.62 18.28 4.32
CA ALA A 202 6.45 17.55 3.06
C ALA A 202 5.30 18.10 2.22
N ALA A 203 4.16 18.45 2.84
CA ALA A 203 3.03 19.05 2.13
C ALA A 203 3.47 20.38 1.48
N ALA A 204 4.15 21.26 2.23
CA ALA A 204 4.67 22.50 1.67
C ALA A 204 5.61 22.30 0.47
N LEU A 205 6.37 21.20 0.41
CA LEU A 205 7.20 20.84 -0.74
C LEU A 205 6.37 20.37 -1.94
N MET A 206 5.43 19.44 -1.75
CA MET A 206 4.57 18.92 -2.83
C MET A 206 3.69 20.01 -3.47
N GLU A 207 3.36 21.04 -2.70
CA GLU A 207 2.68 22.24 -3.21
C GLU A 207 3.53 23.00 -4.22
N LYS A 208 4.83 23.14 -3.96
CA LYS A 208 5.78 23.93 -4.75
C LYS A 208 6.38 23.14 -5.92
N ASP A 209 6.59 21.84 -5.75
CA ASP A 209 7.26 20.98 -6.72
C ASP A 209 6.35 19.81 -7.15
N LYS A 210 5.78 19.92 -8.35
CA LYS A 210 4.90 18.90 -8.94
C LYS A 210 5.65 17.69 -9.50
N THR A 211 6.97 17.70 -9.48
CA THR A 211 7.78 16.52 -9.80
C THR A 211 7.87 15.56 -8.62
N ILE A 212 7.39 15.95 -7.43
CA ILE A 212 7.21 15.06 -6.27
C ILE A 212 5.84 14.40 -6.37
N MET A 213 5.80 13.07 -6.53
CA MET A 213 4.57 12.31 -6.62
C MET A 213 3.95 12.02 -5.25
N ALA A 214 4.78 11.55 -4.32
CA ALA A 214 4.40 11.19 -2.96
C ALA A 214 5.60 11.36 -2.02
N VAL A 215 5.32 11.46 -0.73
CA VAL A 215 6.36 11.54 0.32
C VAL A 215 6.17 10.35 1.25
N SER A 216 7.23 9.58 1.47
CA SER A 216 7.23 8.38 2.33
C SER A 216 8.01 8.66 3.62
N SER A 217 7.58 8.09 4.73
CA SER A 217 8.30 8.07 6.01
C SER A 217 9.33 6.94 6.08
N TRP A 218 9.51 6.16 5.01
CA TRP A 218 10.30 4.93 5.01
C TRP A 218 11.59 5.04 4.20
N ASN A 219 12.64 4.41 4.70
CA ASN A 219 13.89 4.16 4.00
C ASN A 219 14.12 2.64 4.00
N ASP A 220 14.10 2.00 2.82
CA ASP A 220 14.34 0.55 2.74
C ASP A 220 15.70 0.13 3.30
N ASN A 221 16.72 1.01 3.19
CA ASN A 221 18.04 0.80 3.80
C ASN A 221 18.15 1.55 5.14
N GLY A 222 17.05 1.61 5.89
CA GLY A 222 16.88 2.36 7.14
C GLY A 222 17.38 1.65 8.40
N GLN A 223 18.12 0.55 8.27
CA GLN A 223 18.59 -0.24 9.41
C GLN A 223 19.55 0.57 10.27
N LYS A 224 19.60 0.30 11.59
CA LYS A 224 20.37 1.09 12.57
C LYS A 224 21.81 1.39 12.17
N GLN A 225 22.49 0.43 11.54
CA GLN A 225 23.88 0.57 11.06
C GLN A 225 24.04 1.40 9.78
N PHE A 226 22.95 1.63 9.04
CA PHE A 226 22.93 2.28 7.73
C PHE A 226 22.34 3.68 7.70
N VAL A 227 22.01 4.24 8.87
CA VAL A 227 21.48 5.60 9.03
C VAL A 227 22.17 6.34 10.15
N HIS A 228 22.18 7.67 10.11
CA HIS A 228 22.82 8.49 11.13
C HIS A 228 22.04 9.75 11.45
N ASP A 229 21.76 10.57 10.44
CA ASP A 229 21.25 11.93 10.61
C ASP A 229 19.72 11.98 10.41
N PRO A 230 18.92 12.30 11.45
CA PRO A 230 17.46 12.37 11.30
C PRO A 230 17.01 13.52 10.40
N GLU A 231 17.81 14.57 10.20
CA GLU A 231 17.39 15.77 9.48
C GLU A 231 17.50 15.65 7.96
N ILE A 232 18.23 14.64 7.47
CA ILE A 232 18.47 14.47 6.03
C ILE A 232 17.27 13.79 5.36
N LEU A 233 16.81 14.42 4.28
CA LEU A 233 15.86 13.85 3.32
C LEU A 233 16.52 13.68 1.95
N TYR A 234 16.01 12.73 1.19
CA TYR A 234 16.45 12.42 -0.16
C TYR A 234 15.26 12.35 -1.12
N ARG A 235 15.51 12.68 -2.39
CA ARG A 235 14.64 12.24 -3.49
C ARG A 235 15.00 10.81 -3.88
N SER A 236 14.02 10.06 -4.37
CA SER A 236 14.20 8.70 -4.88
C SER A 236 13.31 8.45 -6.10
N ASP A 237 13.80 7.66 -7.04
CA ASP A 237 13.02 7.13 -8.17
C ASP A 237 12.25 5.86 -7.77
N PHE A 238 12.57 5.26 -6.61
CA PHE A 238 11.89 4.10 -6.08
C PHE A 238 10.80 4.53 -5.11
N PHE A 239 9.56 4.05 -5.30
CA PHE A 239 8.47 4.27 -4.35
C PHE A 239 8.59 3.33 -3.13
N PRO A 240 8.87 3.85 -1.91
CA PRO A 240 9.07 3.00 -0.73
C PRO A 240 7.75 2.52 -0.11
N GLY A 241 6.68 3.32 -0.19
CA GLY A 241 5.43 3.07 0.53
C GLY A 241 5.56 3.31 2.04
N LEU A 242 5.00 2.41 2.85
CA LEU A 242 5.15 2.28 4.31
C LEU A 242 5.08 3.58 5.12
N GLY A 243 3.88 4.17 5.20
CA GLY A 243 3.67 5.51 5.73
C GLY A 243 3.97 6.54 4.66
N TRP A 244 2.95 6.96 3.92
CA TRP A 244 3.17 7.84 2.77
C TRP A 244 2.02 8.78 2.53
N MET A 245 2.30 9.95 1.95
CA MET A 245 1.33 10.98 1.65
C MET A 245 1.15 11.15 0.16
N LEU A 246 -0.12 11.23 -0.27
CA LEU A 246 -0.54 11.47 -1.64
C LEU A 246 -1.46 12.69 -1.73
N THR A 247 -1.45 13.37 -2.87
CA THR A 247 -2.40 14.47 -3.17
C THR A 247 -3.60 13.98 -3.97
N ARG A 248 -4.72 14.70 -3.84
CA ARG A 248 -5.93 14.45 -4.63
C ARG A 248 -5.70 14.53 -6.13
N SER A 249 -4.87 15.48 -6.58
CA SER A 249 -4.53 15.60 -8.00
C SER A 249 -3.83 14.35 -8.53
N THR A 250 -2.90 13.78 -7.76
CA THR A 250 -2.27 12.51 -8.14
C THR A 250 -3.30 11.37 -8.07
N TRP A 251 -4.15 11.32 -7.05
CA TRP A 251 -5.19 10.28 -6.97
C TRP A 251 -6.17 10.30 -8.14
N ASN A 252 -6.57 11.48 -8.62
CA ASN A 252 -7.44 11.63 -9.81
C ASN A 252 -6.83 11.01 -11.07
N GLU A 253 -5.50 10.97 -11.16
CA GLU A 253 -4.79 10.33 -12.26
C GLU A 253 -4.70 8.80 -12.09
N LEU A 254 -4.54 8.32 -10.85
CA LEU A 254 -4.32 6.91 -10.56
C LEU A 254 -5.62 6.10 -10.43
N SER A 255 -6.63 6.65 -9.75
CA SER A 255 -7.88 5.94 -9.43
C SER A 255 -8.59 5.33 -10.66
N PRO A 256 -8.69 6.02 -11.82
CA PRO A 256 -9.35 5.47 -13.00
C PRO A 256 -8.64 4.25 -13.60
N LYS A 257 -7.34 4.12 -13.38
CA LYS A 257 -6.49 3.03 -13.91
C LYS A 257 -5.90 2.14 -12.82
N TRP A 258 -6.47 2.18 -11.61
CA TRP A 258 -5.96 1.45 -10.46
C TRP A 258 -5.89 -0.05 -10.76
N PRO A 259 -4.80 -0.74 -10.40
CA PRO A 259 -4.58 -2.13 -10.77
C PRO A 259 -5.47 -3.05 -9.96
N LYS A 260 -5.67 -4.27 -10.46
CA LYS A 260 -6.44 -5.29 -9.74
C LYS A 260 -5.70 -5.88 -8.54
N ALA A 261 -4.37 -5.86 -8.54
CA ALA A 261 -3.48 -6.39 -7.50
C ALA A 261 -2.12 -5.70 -7.56
N TYR A 262 -1.25 -5.98 -6.57
CA TYR A 262 0.16 -5.54 -6.53
C TYR A 262 0.31 -4.02 -6.76
N TRP A 263 -0.50 -3.25 -6.05
CA TRP A 263 -0.69 -1.82 -6.30
C TRP A 263 0.59 -1.00 -6.13
N ASP A 264 1.47 -1.41 -5.22
CA ASP A 264 2.73 -0.74 -4.91
C ASP A 264 3.77 -0.98 -6.01
N ASP A 265 3.89 -2.23 -6.49
CA ASP A 265 4.71 -2.58 -7.65
C ASP A 265 4.19 -1.90 -8.92
N TRP A 266 2.87 -1.84 -9.11
CA TRP A 266 2.27 -1.08 -10.21
C TRP A 266 2.61 0.41 -10.12
N LEU A 267 2.56 1.02 -8.94
CA LEU A 267 2.89 2.45 -8.77
C LEU A 267 4.36 2.76 -9.11
N ARG A 268 5.25 1.78 -8.94
CA ARG A 268 6.68 1.87 -9.29
C ARG A 268 6.94 1.89 -10.80
N LEU A 269 5.96 1.52 -11.64
CA LEU A 269 6.14 1.49 -13.10
C LEU A 269 6.22 2.89 -13.70
N GLN A 270 7.13 3.09 -14.65
CA GLN A 270 7.35 4.37 -15.35
C GLN A 270 6.06 4.99 -15.93
N GLU A 271 5.13 4.18 -16.42
CA GLU A 271 3.83 4.62 -16.96
C GLU A 271 2.89 5.25 -15.89
N ASN A 272 3.14 4.96 -14.61
CA ASN A 272 2.33 5.42 -13.49
C ASN A 272 2.97 6.62 -12.78
N HIS A 273 4.25 6.55 -12.44
CA HIS A 273 4.92 7.69 -11.81
C HIS A 273 5.34 8.77 -12.81
N LYS A 274 5.48 8.44 -14.12
CA LYS A 274 5.78 9.39 -15.21
C LYS A 274 7.05 10.22 -14.98
N GLY A 275 8.08 9.59 -14.40
CA GLY A 275 9.33 10.26 -14.06
C GLY A 275 9.26 11.18 -12.82
N ARG A 276 8.10 11.31 -12.18
CA ARG A 276 8.01 11.95 -10.85
C ARG A 276 8.71 11.09 -9.81
N GLN A 277 9.18 11.75 -8.76
CA GLN A 277 10.04 11.18 -7.74
C GLN A 277 9.36 11.23 -6.37
N PHE A 278 9.97 10.53 -5.42
CA PHE A 278 9.48 10.40 -4.06
C PHE A 278 10.44 11.07 -3.08
N ILE A 279 9.92 11.69 -2.02
CA ILE A 279 10.76 12.09 -0.89
C ILE A 279 10.78 10.97 0.14
N ARG A 280 11.96 10.67 0.67
CA ARG A 280 12.15 9.71 1.76
C ARG A 280 13.21 10.23 2.74
N PRO A 281 13.13 9.87 4.03
CA PRO A 281 14.11 10.31 5.00
C PRO A 281 15.39 9.45 5.00
N GLU A 282 16.45 9.93 5.66
CA GLU A 282 17.57 9.08 6.04
C GLU A 282 17.15 8.12 7.16
N VAL A 283 16.58 8.63 8.26
CA VAL A 283 16.04 7.84 9.38
C VAL A 283 14.52 7.73 9.26
N CYS A 284 13.97 6.51 9.33
CA CYS A 284 12.53 6.28 9.14
C CYS A 284 11.67 6.99 10.19
N ARG A 285 10.50 7.47 9.76
CA ARG A 285 9.44 8.05 10.61
C ARG A 285 8.33 7.05 10.93
N THR A 286 8.42 5.86 10.35
CA THR A 286 7.58 4.71 10.65
C THR A 286 8.44 3.49 10.96
N TYR A 287 7.92 2.59 11.78
CA TYR A 287 8.49 1.27 12.06
C TYR A 287 7.42 0.22 11.80
N ASN A 288 7.75 -0.79 11.00
CA ASN A 288 6.84 -1.91 10.74
C ASN A 288 7.15 -3.04 11.71
N PHE A 289 6.15 -3.45 12.50
CA PHE A 289 6.26 -4.55 13.46
C PHE A 289 5.52 -5.83 13.03
N GLY A 290 4.98 -5.85 11.81
CA GLY A 290 4.16 -6.94 11.28
C GLY A 290 4.97 -8.13 10.79
N GLU A 291 5.38 -9.03 11.69
CA GLU A 291 6.06 -10.28 11.30
C GLU A 291 5.13 -11.22 10.50
N HIS A 292 3.84 -11.24 10.85
CA HIS A 292 2.83 -12.06 10.19
C HIS A 292 1.90 -11.21 9.32
N GLY A 293 1.92 -11.48 8.01
CA GLY A 293 1.10 -10.79 7.02
C GLY A 293 0.99 -11.57 5.71
N SER A 294 0.42 -10.94 4.67
CA SER A 294 0.14 -11.60 3.38
C SER A 294 1.38 -12.08 2.61
N SER A 295 2.56 -11.59 2.97
CA SER A 295 3.85 -11.95 2.37
C SER A 295 4.59 -13.09 3.11
N LEU A 296 3.95 -13.73 4.10
CA LEU A 296 4.54 -14.82 4.90
C LEU A 296 5.86 -14.45 5.61
N GLY A 297 6.09 -13.15 5.86
CA GLY A 297 7.27 -12.67 6.60
C GLY A 297 8.60 -12.76 5.84
N GLN A 298 8.58 -12.99 4.51
CA GLN A 298 9.74 -13.34 3.68
C GLN A 298 10.93 -12.36 3.74
N PHE A 299 10.76 -11.14 4.27
CA PHE A 299 11.82 -10.15 4.45
C PHE A 299 11.87 -9.50 5.84
N PHE A 300 10.97 -9.88 6.75
CA PHE A 300 10.77 -9.15 8.00
C PHE A 300 12.04 -9.13 8.86
N ARG A 301 12.54 -10.30 9.25
CA ARG A 301 13.71 -10.41 10.15
C ARG A 301 14.99 -9.83 9.56
N GLN A 302 15.21 -10.02 8.27
CA GLN A 302 16.44 -9.57 7.62
C GLN A 302 16.45 -8.05 7.40
N TYR A 303 15.33 -7.47 6.99
CA TYR A 303 15.32 -6.11 6.48
C TYR A 303 14.39 -5.14 7.21
N LEU A 304 13.23 -5.58 7.72
CA LEU A 304 12.24 -4.69 8.35
C LEU A 304 12.45 -4.55 9.87
N GLU A 305 12.65 -5.67 10.56
CA GLU A 305 12.91 -5.72 12.01
C GLU A 305 14.06 -4.80 12.46
N PRO A 306 15.24 -4.75 11.77
CA PRO A 306 16.36 -3.90 12.17
C PRO A 306 16.24 -2.41 11.80
N ILE A 307 15.12 -1.98 11.20
CA ILE A 307 14.90 -0.57 10.82
C ILE A 307 14.93 0.32 12.07
N LYS A 308 15.60 1.46 11.94
CA LYS A 308 15.63 2.49 12.99
C LYS A 308 14.41 3.40 12.87
N LEU A 309 13.53 3.36 13.86
CA LEU A 309 12.56 4.43 14.09
C LEU A 309 13.28 5.66 14.62
N ASN A 310 12.99 6.83 14.05
CA ASN A 310 13.45 8.10 14.58
C ASN A 310 12.87 8.36 15.98
N ASP A 311 13.74 8.71 16.92
CA ASP A 311 13.43 9.04 18.31
C ASP A 311 13.72 10.52 18.64
N VAL A 312 14.09 11.33 17.64
CA VAL A 312 14.45 12.74 17.80
C VAL A 312 13.36 13.64 17.23
N GLN A 313 12.91 14.64 17.98
CA GLN A 313 12.03 15.70 17.47
C GLN A 313 12.82 16.66 16.57
N VAL A 314 12.60 16.59 15.25
CA VAL A 314 13.22 17.52 14.29
C VAL A 314 12.32 18.74 14.11
N ASP A 315 12.86 19.96 14.33
CA ASP A 315 12.15 21.20 14.04
C ASP A 315 12.19 21.50 12.53
N TRP A 316 11.33 20.82 11.78
CA TRP A 316 11.24 20.94 10.33
C TRP A 316 10.90 22.35 9.84
N LYS A 317 10.23 23.18 10.66
CA LYS A 317 9.89 24.56 10.29
C LYS A 317 11.13 25.45 10.20
N SER A 318 12.18 25.11 10.94
CA SER A 318 13.47 25.82 10.90
C SER A 318 14.39 25.36 9.77
N LYS A 319 14.12 24.21 9.14
CA LYS A 319 15.02 23.62 8.13
C LYS A 319 14.76 24.18 6.74
N ASP A 320 15.84 24.49 6.02
CA ASP A 320 15.73 24.80 4.59
C ASP A 320 15.66 23.52 3.76
N LEU A 321 14.45 23.15 3.36
CA LEU A 321 14.20 22.01 2.48
C LEU A 321 14.25 22.38 0.99
N SER A 322 14.66 23.60 0.63
CA SER A 322 14.69 24.05 -0.76
C SER A 322 15.67 23.26 -1.62
N TYR A 323 16.67 22.61 -1.02
CA TYR A 323 17.57 21.71 -1.73
C TYR A 323 16.86 20.49 -2.35
N LEU A 324 15.65 20.14 -1.89
CA LEU A 324 14.84 19.03 -2.41
C LEU A 324 14.03 19.38 -3.66
N MET A 325 13.95 20.65 -4.05
CA MET A 325 13.33 21.06 -5.32
C MET A 325 14.12 20.44 -6.48
N GLU A 326 13.45 19.91 -7.51
CA GLU A 326 14.09 19.14 -8.58
C GLU A 326 15.36 19.82 -9.17
N ASP A 327 15.25 21.10 -9.54
CA ASP A 327 16.31 21.89 -10.16
C ASP A 327 17.54 22.08 -9.27
N LYS A 328 17.33 22.12 -7.95
CA LYS A 328 18.36 22.24 -6.92
C LYS A 328 18.92 20.90 -6.51
N TYR A 329 18.07 19.88 -6.38
CA TYR A 329 18.47 18.57 -5.85
C TYR A 329 19.44 17.86 -6.77
N VAL A 330 19.27 17.95 -8.09
CA VAL A 330 20.22 17.37 -9.06
C VAL A 330 21.63 17.92 -8.80
N LYS A 331 21.76 19.25 -8.63
CA LYS A 331 23.06 19.92 -8.40
C LYS A 331 23.61 19.58 -7.01
N HIS A 332 22.78 19.67 -5.98
CA HIS A 332 23.15 19.35 -4.60
C HIS A 332 23.66 17.91 -4.45
N PHE A 333 22.92 16.94 -5.00
CA PHE A 333 23.28 15.53 -4.94
C PHE A 333 24.53 15.23 -5.78
N ALA A 334 24.67 15.89 -6.94
CA ALA A 334 25.86 15.76 -7.78
C ALA A 334 27.13 16.27 -7.07
N GLU A 335 27.05 17.40 -6.36
CA GLU A 335 28.17 17.96 -5.59
C GLU A 335 28.63 17.01 -4.47
N ILE A 336 27.67 16.47 -3.71
CA ILE A 336 27.96 15.47 -2.67
C ILE A 336 28.65 14.24 -3.29
N LEU A 337 28.12 13.71 -4.40
CA LEU A 337 28.66 12.53 -5.05
C LEU A 337 30.05 12.78 -5.66
N LYS A 338 30.29 14.00 -6.18
CA LYS A 338 31.58 14.40 -6.74
C LYS A 338 32.68 14.40 -5.67
N ASN A 339 32.34 14.82 -4.45
CA ASN A 339 33.25 14.86 -3.31
C ASN A 339 33.52 13.50 -2.65
N ALA A 340 32.73 12.47 -2.98
CA ALA A 340 32.92 11.11 -2.48
C ALA A 340 34.11 10.42 -3.17
N LYS A 341 34.96 9.75 -2.37
CA LYS A 341 36.17 9.08 -2.86
C LYS A 341 35.84 7.79 -3.61
N PRO A 342 36.33 7.59 -4.84
CA PRO A 342 36.07 6.36 -5.59
C PRO A 342 36.78 5.16 -4.94
N ILE A 343 36.09 4.04 -4.83
CA ILE A 343 36.66 2.75 -4.42
C ILE A 343 36.34 1.67 -5.46
N ASN A 344 37.35 0.88 -5.79
CA ASN A 344 37.30 -0.16 -6.82
C ASN A 344 37.79 -1.51 -6.27
N GLY A 345 37.44 -2.62 -6.91
CA GLY A 345 37.92 -3.98 -6.59
C GLY A 345 36.92 -4.85 -5.82
N ALA A 346 37.35 -6.05 -5.41
CA ALA A 346 36.46 -7.04 -4.79
C ALA A 346 36.06 -6.72 -3.34
N ASP A 347 36.98 -6.16 -2.55
CA ASP A 347 36.80 -5.91 -1.11
C ASP A 347 36.28 -4.49 -0.80
N VAL A 348 35.15 -4.12 -1.41
CA VAL A 348 34.62 -2.75 -1.29
C VAL A 348 34.26 -2.37 0.14
N VAL A 349 33.84 -3.33 0.98
CA VAL A 349 33.52 -3.09 2.39
C VAL A 349 34.76 -2.75 3.22
N LEU A 350 35.84 -3.53 3.05
CA LEU A 350 37.11 -3.29 3.75
C LEU A 350 37.71 -1.95 3.31
N LYS A 351 37.70 -1.66 2.01
CA LYS A 351 38.18 -0.39 1.47
C LYS A 351 37.33 0.78 1.94
N ALA A 352 36.01 0.62 1.91
CA ALA A 352 35.08 1.60 2.43
C ALA A 352 35.49 1.94 3.86
N SER A 353 35.67 0.95 4.74
CA SER A 353 36.02 1.08 6.18
C SER A 353 37.35 1.82 6.44
N ASN A 354 38.33 1.68 5.55
CA ASN A 354 39.67 2.26 5.74
C ASN A 354 39.82 3.71 5.22
N ILE A 355 38.81 4.25 4.55
CA ILE A 355 38.87 5.61 3.98
C ILE A 355 38.14 6.62 4.88
N ARG A 356 38.78 7.74 5.19
CA ARG A 356 38.10 8.88 5.82
C ARG A 356 37.21 9.62 4.82
N GLY A 357 35.98 9.92 5.22
CA GLY A 357 34.98 10.63 4.43
C GLY A 357 34.09 9.70 3.61
N ASP A 358 33.23 10.31 2.80
CA ASP A 358 32.28 9.58 1.97
C ASP A 358 32.98 8.86 0.81
N VAL A 359 32.40 7.74 0.38
CA VAL A 359 32.95 6.88 -0.67
C VAL A 359 31.92 6.55 -1.72
N ARG A 360 32.36 6.30 -2.95
CA ARG A 360 31.51 5.85 -4.06
C ARG A 360 32.06 4.60 -4.71
N VAL A 361 31.19 3.63 -4.95
CA VAL A 361 31.45 2.36 -5.64
C VAL A 361 30.64 2.38 -6.93
N GLN A 362 31.28 2.24 -8.08
CA GLN A 362 30.54 2.11 -9.34
C GLN A 362 30.17 0.64 -9.56
N TYR A 363 28.90 0.37 -9.90
CA TYR A 363 28.45 -0.94 -10.34
C TYR A 363 28.20 -0.92 -11.85
N LYS A 364 28.41 -2.06 -12.51
CA LYS A 364 28.33 -2.17 -13.98
C LYS A 364 26.92 -2.46 -14.46
N ASP A 365 26.24 -3.37 -13.78
CA ASP A 365 24.93 -3.92 -14.11
C ASP A 365 24.22 -4.40 -12.84
N GLN A 366 23.03 -4.99 -13.00
CA GLN A 366 22.24 -5.49 -11.88
C GLN A 366 22.97 -6.62 -11.10
N PRO A 367 23.54 -7.67 -11.71
CA PRO A 367 24.30 -8.67 -10.96
C PRO A 367 25.46 -8.10 -10.14
N ASP A 368 26.19 -7.12 -10.70
CA ASP A 368 27.29 -6.47 -9.99
C ASP A 368 26.78 -5.62 -8.81
N PHE A 369 25.67 -4.91 -8.99
CA PHE A 369 25.00 -4.22 -7.89
C PHE A 369 24.58 -5.19 -6.79
N GLU A 370 23.89 -6.29 -7.12
CA GLU A 370 23.41 -7.28 -6.15
C GLU A 370 24.58 -7.86 -5.34
N ARG A 371 25.70 -8.15 -6.02
CA ARG A 371 26.94 -8.60 -5.38
C ARG A 371 27.48 -7.54 -4.40
N ILE A 372 27.56 -6.28 -4.80
CA ILE A 372 28.07 -5.19 -3.95
C ILE A 372 27.13 -4.92 -2.78
N ALA A 373 25.83 -4.79 -3.03
CA ALA A 373 24.79 -4.59 -2.03
C ALA A 373 24.81 -5.70 -0.97
N ARG A 374 24.97 -6.96 -1.40
CA ARG A 374 25.11 -8.11 -0.49
C ARG A 374 26.32 -8.00 0.43
N GLN A 375 27.47 -7.52 -0.08
CA GLN A 375 28.64 -7.34 0.77
C GLN A 375 28.40 -6.30 1.87
N PHE A 376 27.69 -5.21 1.56
CA PHE A 376 27.34 -4.19 2.54
C PHE A 376 26.18 -4.61 3.45
N GLY A 377 25.34 -5.56 3.03
CA GLY A 377 24.14 -5.99 3.76
C GLY A 377 22.92 -5.11 3.52
N VAL A 378 22.92 -4.30 2.45
CA VAL A 378 21.78 -3.48 2.03
C VAL A 378 20.88 -4.23 1.05
N PHE A 379 19.69 -3.70 0.77
CA PHE A 379 18.74 -4.33 -0.16
C PHE A 379 19.37 -4.57 -1.54
N GLN A 380 19.23 -5.81 -2.02
CA GLN A 380 19.71 -6.25 -3.33
C GLN A 380 18.65 -6.05 -4.42
N GLU A 381 17.37 -5.92 -4.03
CA GLU A 381 16.24 -5.97 -4.96
C GLU A 381 16.09 -4.72 -5.84
N TRP A 382 15.55 -4.98 -7.02
CA TRP A 382 15.15 -3.98 -8.01
C TRP A 382 13.67 -4.14 -8.31
N LYS A 383 13.00 -3.03 -8.64
CA LYS A 383 11.66 -3.03 -9.25
C LYS A 383 11.68 -2.11 -10.45
N ASP A 384 11.17 -2.58 -11.58
CA ASP A 384 11.16 -1.86 -12.87
C ASP A 384 12.53 -1.26 -13.25
N GLY A 385 13.63 -2.01 -13.02
CA GLY A 385 14.98 -1.53 -13.32
C GLY A 385 15.49 -0.44 -12.37
N VAL A 386 14.84 -0.21 -11.21
CA VAL A 386 15.26 0.74 -10.18
C VAL A 386 15.62 0.01 -8.89
N PRO A 387 16.85 0.16 -8.35
CA PRO A 387 17.19 -0.36 -7.03
C PRO A 387 16.43 0.39 -5.93
N ARG A 388 16.16 -0.30 -4.81
CA ARG A 388 15.51 0.35 -3.65
C ARG A 388 16.27 1.60 -3.21
N THR A 389 15.53 2.67 -2.88
CA THR A 389 16.04 3.99 -2.45
C THR A 389 16.87 4.77 -3.47
N ALA A 390 17.03 4.27 -4.69
CA ALA A 390 17.91 4.89 -5.68
C ALA A 390 17.40 6.26 -6.15
N TYR A 391 18.33 7.13 -6.52
CA TYR A 391 18.09 8.36 -7.26
C TYR A 391 19.05 8.44 -8.43
N LYS A 392 18.55 8.47 -9.67
CA LYS A 392 19.31 8.43 -10.91
C LYS A 392 20.32 7.26 -10.93
N GLY A 393 19.89 6.11 -10.42
CA GLY A 393 20.73 4.90 -10.28
C GLY A 393 21.77 4.97 -9.17
N VAL A 394 21.68 5.93 -8.24
CA VAL A 394 22.57 6.02 -7.08
C VAL A 394 21.84 5.61 -5.81
N VAL A 395 22.33 4.56 -5.14
CA VAL A 395 21.86 4.16 -3.80
C VAL A 395 22.79 4.75 -2.76
N VAL A 396 22.23 5.43 -1.75
CA VAL A 396 22.99 6.05 -0.65
C VAL A 396 22.53 5.52 0.70
N PHE A 397 23.50 5.10 1.51
CA PHE A 397 23.32 4.65 2.89
C PHE A 397 24.55 5.02 3.73
N ARG A 398 24.45 4.93 5.06
CA ARG A 398 25.59 5.10 5.96
C ARG A 398 26.35 3.80 6.14
N TYR A 399 27.64 3.87 6.41
CA TYR A 399 28.42 2.70 6.82
C TYR A 399 29.37 3.09 7.96
N PRO A 400 29.58 2.23 8.98
CA PRO A 400 30.43 2.56 10.12
C PRO A 400 31.91 2.80 9.76
N PRO A 401 32.62 3.72 10.47
CA PRO A 401 32.05 4.84 11.23
C PRO A 401 31.35 5.82 10.28
N PRO A 402 30.27 6.49 10.75
CA PRO A 402 29.14 6.92 9.94
C PRO A 402 29.56 7.83 8.77
N ARG A 403 29.80 7.20 7.61
CA ARG A 403 30.09 7.85 6.32
C ARG A 403 29.05 7.47 5.31
N ARG A 404 28.85 8.27 4.26
CA ARG A 404 27.99 7.88 3.14
C ARG A 404 28.74 6.94 2.20
N VAL A 405 28.09 5.85 1.85
CA VAL A 405 28.49 4.97 0.74
C VAL A 405 27.49 5.20 -0.37
N PHE A 406 27.99 5.53 -1.56
CA PHE A 406 27.21 5.68 -2.78
C PHE A 406 27.48 4.48 -3.69
N LEU A 407 26.45 3.69 -3.99
CA LEU A 407 26.52 2.71 -5.09
C LEU A 407 26.02 3.41 -6.35
N VAL A 408 26.89 3.57 -7.34
CA VAL A 408 26.69 4.45 -8.48
C VAL A 408 26.49 3.62 -9.74
N GLY A 409 25.35 3.81 -10.40
CA GLY A 409 25.04 3.12 -11.65
C GLY A 409 25.83 3.62 -12.85
N PRO A 410 25.84 2.84 -13.94
CA PRO A 410 26.68 3.13 -15.11
C PRO A 410 26.36 4.47 -15.78
N ASN A 411 25.09 4.91 -15.73
CA ASN A 411 24.63 6.16 -16.34
C ASN A 411 24.48 7.33 -15.34
N SER A 412 24.75 7.11 -14.05
CA SER A 412 24.42 8.07 -12.99
C SER A 412 25.17 9.39 -13.14
N PHE A 413 26.46 9.37 -13.48
CA PHE A 413 27.22 10.61 -13.68
C PHE A 413 26.64 11.47 -14.81
N LYS A 414 26.28 10.85 -15.93
CA LYS A 414 25.62 11.54 -17.05
C LYS A 414 24.27 12.11 -16.63
N LEU A 415 23.44 11.34 -15.93
CA LEU A 415 22.13 11.79 -15.44
C LEU A 415 22.22 12.93 -14.42
N LEU A 416 23.34 13.01 -13.69
CA LEU A 416 23.62 14.05 -12.70
C LEU A 416 24.41 15.24 -13.26
N GLY A 417 24.78 15.23 -14.55
CA GLY A 417 25.58 16.28 -15.17
C GLY A 417 27.00 16.40 -14.59
N ILE A 418 27.56 15.28 -14.11
CA ILE A 418 28.94 15.22 -13.60
C ILE A 418 29.87 14.88 -14.76
N GLU A 419 30.70 15.84 -15.15
CA GLU A 419 31.71 15.69 -16.20
C GLU A 419 33.09 15.32 -15.62
N GLY A 420 33.88 14.56 -16.37
CA GLY A 420 35.30 14.29 -16.07
C GLY A 420 35.58 13.33 -14.91
N VAL A 421 34.65 12.43 -14.59
CA VAL A 421 34.76 11.42 -13.53
C VAL A 421 34.90 10.01 -14.11
#